data_AF-A0A1L9UFB0-F1
#
_entry.id   AF-A0A1L9UFB0-F1
#
_cell.length_a   1.000
_cell.length_b   1.000
_cell.length_c   1.000
_cell.angle_alpha   90.00
_cell.angle_beta   90.00
_cell.angle_gamma   90.00
#
_symmetry.space_group_name_H-M   'P 1'
#
loop_
_entity.id
_entity.type
_entity.pdbx_description
1 polymer ?
#
loop_
_entity_poly.entity_id
_entity_poly.type
_entity_poly.pdbx_seq_one_letter_code
_entity_poly.pdbx_strand_id
1 'polypeptide(L)'
;MDLDDPSIELTPSPMRVLVQTLTHLVPSDNLIANGEPYGDKLLSMLDRTCKHVWDFPYEPGLQQWYSYGDEFGYNNRVCFFLLDYGDAPEGKDEEVPIQCFVWDGEMFQLKPDLLKDEEVQAELKEVPFTPNPSDHGEIPPMRDIVRRRLRKAQFLSRRELDYMAGHPEDQEWLRRKVKPRFWANFLEQMERRGRNNQNEKQGEEDVEKGEEVSKGDEYNVEEKVHSGYV
;
A
#
# COMPACT_ATOMS: atom_id res chain seq x y z
N MET A 1 25.96 -23.84 15.80
CA MET A 1 24.66 -24.52 15.85
C MET A 1 23.82 -23.77 14.84
N ASP A 2 23.98 -24.13 13.58
CA ASP A 2 23.24 -23.55 12.48
C ASP A 2 21.88 -24.25 12.47
N LEU A 3 20.86 -23.52 12.89
CA LEU A 3 19.48 -23.95 12.73
C LEU A 3 19.13 -23.68 11.27
N ASP A 4 19.38 -24.67 10.42
CA ASP A 4 18.74 -24.75 9.11
C ASP A 4 17.23 -24.88 9.37
N ASP A 5 16.55 -23.74 9.36
CA ASP A 5 15.10 -23.68 9.29
C ASP A 5 14.71 -24.36 7.96
N PRO A 6 13.92 -25.46 7.97
CA PRO A 6 13.62 -26.18 6.74
C PRO A 6 12.91 -25.23 5.77
N SER A 7 13.53 -25.00 4.61
CA SER A 7 12.90 -24.30 3.50
C SER A 7 11.57 -25.01 3.20
N ILE A 8 10.47 -24.31 3.44
CA ILE A 8 9.13 -24.80 3.11
C ILE A 8 9.07 -24.85 1.58
N GLU A 9 9.40 -26.01 1.00
CA GLU A 9 9.16 -26.30 -0.41
C GLU A 9 7.69 -26.67 -0.58
N LEU A 10 6.88 -25.73 -1.09
CA LEU A 10 5.48 -25.99 -1.38
C LEU A 10 5.40 -26.80 -2.68
N THR A 11 4.61 -27.87 -2.67
CA THR A 11 4.32 -28.64 -3.88
C THR A 11 2.89 -28.33 -4.33
N PRO A 12 2.66 -28.03 -5.62
CA PRO A 12 3.63 -27.98 -6.72
C PRO A 12 4.34 -26.61 -6.83
N SER A 13 5.65 -26.64 -6.99
CA SER A 13 6.53 -25.50 -7.32
C SER A 13 7.39 -25.87 -8.53
N PRO A 14 7.65 -24.93 -9.47
CA PRO A 14 7.15 -23.56 -9.53
C PRO A 14 5.70 -23.48 -10.02
N MET A 15 4.97 -22.43 -9.60
CA MET A 15 3.59 -22.20 -10.00
C MET A 15 3.22 -20.71 -10.01
N ARG A 16 2.41 -20.33 -11.00
CA ARG A 16 1.74 -19.02 -11.07
C ARG A 16 0.24 -19.18 -10.83
N VAL A 17 -0.32 -18.30 -10.02
CA VAL A 17 -1.76 -18.26 -9.73
C VAL A 17 -2.32 -16.94 -10.24
N LEU A 18 -3.36 -17.02 -11.08
CA LEU A 18 -4.11 -15.87 -11.57
C LEU A 18 -5.50 -15.87 -10.93
N VAL A 19 -5.82 -14.82 -10.18
CA VAL A 19 -7.14 -14.61 -9.59
C VAL A 19 -7.81 -13.42 -10.25
N GLN A 20 -8.97 -13.64 -10.86
CA GLN A 20 -9.87 -12.57 -11.30
C GLN A 20 -10.93 -12.29 -10.25
N THR A 21 -11.29 -11.02 -10.06
CA THR A 21 -12.42 -10.64 -9.21
C THR A 21 -13.01 -9.28 -9.61
N LEU A 22 -13.99 -8.79 -8.85
CA LEU A 22 -14.47 -7.42 -8.94
C LEU A 22 -13.94 -6.59 -7.77
N THR A 23 -13.58 -5.33 -8.02
CA THR A 23 -12.97 -4.43 -7.04
C THR A 23 -13.72 -4.26 -5.70
N HIS A 24 -15.04 -4.47 -5.71
CA HIS A 24 -15.89 -4.39 -4.51
C HIS A 24 -16.03 -5.72 -3.76
N LEU A 25 -15.65 -6.84 -4.37
CA LEU A 25 -15.63 -8.18 -3.78
C LEU A 25 -14.28 -8.50 -3.14
N VAL A 26 -13.24 -7.69 -3.40
CA VAL A 26 -11.94 -7.82 -2.74
C VAL A 26 -12.13 -7.64 -1.24
N PRO A 27 -11.75 -8.66 -0.43
CA PRO A 27 -11.96 -8.67 1.02
C PRO A 27 -11.08 -7.63 1.70
N SER A 28 -11.45 -7.26 2.92
CA SER A 28 -10.76 -6.24 3.72
C SER A 28 -10.82 -6.72 5.17
N ASP A 29 -9.71 -7.32 5.63
CA ASP A 29 -9.63 -8.01 6.92
C ASP A 29 -9.00 -7.12 8.03
N ASN A 30 -8.75 -5.84 7.74
CA ASN A 30 -8.12 -4.85 8.63
C ASN A 30 -6.75 -5.29 9.16
N LEU A 31 -5.96 -5.93 8.30
CA LEU A 31 -4.62 -6.44 8.58
C LEU A 31 -3.57 -5.32 8.71
N ILE A 32 -3.84 -4.12 8.18
CA ILE A 32 -2.90 -2.99 8.25
C ILE A 32 -3.32 -1.98 9.33
N ALA A 33 -2.44 -1.76 10.31
CA ALA A 33 -2.67 -0.91 11.48
C ALA A 33 -2.97 0.57 11.17
N ASN A 34 -2.47 1.09 10.03
CA ASN A 34 -2.71 2.48 9.64
C ASN A 34 -4.08 2.69 8.97
N GLY A 35 -4.87 1.62 8.78
CA GLY A 35 -6.18 1.67 8.15
C GLY A 35 -6.15 2.05 6.66
N GLU A 36 -5.02 1.85 5.98
CA GLU A 36 -4.90 2.13 4.55
C GLU A 36 -5.73 1.11 3.75
N PRO A 37 -6.81 1.54 3.04
CA PRO A 37 -7.79 0.61 2.49
C PRO A 37 -7.26 -0.26 1.34
N TYR A 38 -6.29 0.24 0.58
CA TYR A 38 -5.77 -0.46 -0.59
C TYR A 38 -4.90 -1.64 -0.18
N GLY A 39 -3.93 -1.39 0.69
CA GLY A 39 -3.00 -2.38 1.20
C GLY A 39 -3.74 -3.45 1.99
N ASP A 40 -4.73 -3.06 2.78
CA ASP A 40 -5.56 -4.03 3.51
C ASP A 40 -6.26 -5.00 2.56
N LYS A 41 -6.90 -4.46 1.53
CA LYS A 41 -7.57 -5.26 0.49
C LYS A 41 -6.63 -6.17 -0.27
N LEU A 42 -5.49 -5.62 -0.68
CA LEU A 42 -4.45 -6.35 -1.40
C LEU A 42 -3.94 -7.51 -0.56
N LEU A 43 -3.47 -7.26 0.66
CA LEU A 43 -2.93 -8.30 1.55
C LEU A 43 -3.98 -9.36 1.88
N SER A 44 -5.23 -8.95 2.13
CA SER A 44 -6.32 -9.88 2.39
C SER A 44 -6.54 -10.85 1.21
N MET A 45 -6.49 -10.34 -0.04
CA MET A 45 -6.63 -11.18 -1.23
C MET A 45 -5.41 -12.11 -1.43
N LEU A 46 -4.20 -11.59 -1.27
CA LEU A 46 -2.96 -12.37 -1.41
C LEU A 46 -2.93 -13.52 -0.39
N ASP A 47 -3.20 -13.23 0.89
CA ASP A 47 -3.21 -14.21 1.97
C ASP A 47 -4.25 -15.31 1.75
N ARG A 48 -5.47 -14.94 1.35
CA ARG A 48 -6.53 -15.91 1.02
C ARG A 48 -6.16 -16.79 -0.17
N THR A 49 -5.50 -16.22 -1.17
CA THR A 49 -5.03 -16.97 -2.33
C THR A 49 -3.96 -17.97 -1.91
N CYS A 50 -2.98 -17.54 -1.10
CA CYS A 50 -1.94 -18.45 -0.62
C CYS A 50 -2.50 -19.61 0.20
N LYS A 51 -3.40 -19.32 1.14
CA LYS A 51 -4.08 -20.33 1.96
C LYS A 51 -4.90 -21.30 1.11
N HIS A 52 -5.55 -20.81 0.05
CA HIS A 52 -6.34 -21.65 -0.82
C HIS A 52 -5.49 -22.62 -1.66
N VAL A 53 -4.39 -22.14 -2.24
CA VAL A 53 -3.61 -22.91 -3.21
C VAL A 53 -2.57 -23.80 -2.54
N TRP A 54 -1.95 -23.31 -1.46
CA TRP A 54 -0.78 -23.95 -0.85
C TRP A 54 -0.91 -24.20 0.65
N ASP A 55 -2.06 -23.90 1.27
CA ASP A 55 -2.34 -24.13 2.70
C ASP A 55 -1.38 -23.42 3.67
N PHE A 56 -0.85 -22.24 3.28
CA PHE A 56 -0.01 -21.40 4.14
C PHE A 56 -0.32 -19.90 3.90
N PRO A 57 -0.04 -19.01 4.87
CA PRO A 57 -0.33 -17.58 4.75
C PRO A 57 0.59 -16.88 3.75
N TYR A 58 0.19 -15.71 3.25
CA TYR A 58 1.08 -14.92 2.39
C TYR A 58 2.30 -14.41 3.18
N GLU A 59 3.50 -14.61 2.62
CA GLU A 59 4.75 -14.18 3.21
C GLU A 59 5.51 -13.23 2.27
N PRO A 60 5.67 -11.95 2.64
CA PRO A 60 6.43 -11.00 1.83
C PRO A 60 7.85 -11.49 1.55
N GLY A 61 8.21 -11.55 0.27
CA GLY A 61 9.53 -11.98 -0.19
C GLY A 61 9.62 -13.46 -0.56
N LEU A 62 8.68 -14.29 -0.09
CA LEU A 62 8.58 -15.70 -0.53
C LEU A 62 7.76 -15.83 -1.81
N GLN A 63 6.65 -15.09 -1.91
CA GLN A 63 5.88 -14.98 -3.16
C GLN A 63 6.12 -13.63 -3.82
N GLN A 64 6.24 -13.65 -5.15
CA GLN A 64 6.13 -12.45 -5.95
C GLN A 64 4.66 -12.22 -6.30
N TRP A 65 4.27 -10.96 -6.48
CA TRP A 65 2.89 -10.65 -6.84
C TRP A 65 2.80 -9.44 -7.76
N TYR A 66 1.72 -9.41 -8.53
CA TYR A 66 1.32 -8.30 -9.37
C TYR A 66 -0.19 -8.11 -9.32
N SER A 67 -0.66 -6.88 -9.54
CA SER A 67 -2.09 -6.57 -9.60
C SER A 67 -2.42 -5.70 -10.82
N TYR A 68 -3.54 -6.01 -11.48
CA TYR A 68 -4.08 -5.26 -12.59
C TYR A 68 -5.52 -4.82 -12.33
N GLY A 69 -5.89 -3.61 -12.75
CA GLY A 69 -7.26 -3.11 -12.58
C GLY A 69 -7.68 -2.90 -11.11
N ASP A 70 -6.74 -2.93 -10.18
CA ASP A 70 -6.89 -2.80 -8.73
C ASP A 70 -7.28 -1.38 -8.24
N GLU A 71 -8.07 -0.68 -9.04
CA GLU A 71 -8.62 0.63 -8.72
C GLU A 71 -9.81 0.47 -7.75
N PHE A 72 -9.54 0.04 -6.51
CA PHE A 72 -10.53 -0.29 -5.49
C PHE A 72 -11.45 0.86 -5.07
N GLY A 73 -11.13 2.09 -5.47
CA GLY A 73 -12.03 3.23 -5.36
C GLY A 73 -13.24 3.14 -6.29
N TYR A 74 -13.23 2.23 -7.28
CA TYR A 74 -14.39 1.89 -8.10
C TYR A 74 -15.10 0.63 -7.61
N ASN A 75 -16.39 0.53 -7.93
CA ASN A 75 -17.16 -0.70 -7.77
C ASN A 75 -17.33 -1.33 -9.16
N ASN A 76 -17.58 -2.65 -9.18
CA ASN A 76 -17.87 -3.41 -10.40
C ASN A 76 -16.83 -3.25 -11.52
N ARG A 77 -15.54 -3.08 -11.16
CA ARG A 77 -14.45 -3.20 -12.14
C ARG A 77 -13.78 -4.54 -11.98
N VAL A 78 -13.44 -5.17 -13.09
CA VAL A 78 -12.62 -6.37 -13.08
C VAL A 78 -11.22 -5.99 -12.62
N CYS A 79 -10.67 -6.78 -11.72
CA CYS A 79 -9.27 -6.68 -11.33
C CYS A 79 -8.67 -8.09 -11.21
N PHE A 80 -7.36 -8.16 -11.38
CA PHE A 80 -6.59 -9.39 -11.36
C PHE A 80 -5.48 -9.31 -10.34
N PHE A 81 -5.17 -10.46 -9.74
CA PHE A 81 -4.03 -10.67 -8.87
C PHE A 81 -3.23 -11.85 -9.43
N LEU A 82 -1.93 -11.66 -9.55
CA LEU A 82 -0.97 -12.68 -9.90
C LEU A 82 -0.12 -12.95 -8.68
N LEU A 83 0.03 -14.23 -8.33
CA LEU A 83 0.99 -14.70 -7.33
C LEU A 83 1.88 -15.76 -7.94
N ASP A 84 3.18 -15.59 -7.75
CA ASP A 84 4.20 -16.50 -8.22
C ASP A 84 4.94 -17.10 -7.04
N TYR A 85 5.16 -18.41 -7.12
CA TYR A 85 5.91 -19.16 -6.13
C TYR A 85 6.89 -20.12 -6.79
N GLY A 86 8.13 -20.13 -6.27
CA GLY A 86 9.24 -20.90 -6.80
C GLY A 86 10.01 -20.19 -7.91
N ASP A 87 10.98 -20.90 -8.47
CA ASP A 87 11.82 -20.42 -9.57
C ASP A 87 11.47 -21.15 -10.86
N ALA A 88 11.40 -20.42 -11.98
CA ALA A 88 11.12 -21.00 -13.28
C ALA A 88 12.19 -22.06 -13.64
N PRO A 89 11.78 -23.22 -14.19
CA PRO A 89 12.72 -24.27 -14.51
C PRO A 89 13.65 -23.79 -15.63
N GLU A 90 14.96 -23.75 -15.35
CA GLU A 90 15.98 -23.26 -16.28
C GLU A 90 15.73 -21.84 -16.81
N GLY A 91 14.96 -21.01 -16.09
CA GLY A 91 14.57 -19.67 -16.51
C GLY A 91 13.52 -19.62 -17.64
N LYS A 92 12.77 -20.69 -17.84
CA LYS A 92 11.70 -20.80 -18.84
C LYS A 92 10.35 -20.50 -18.22
N ASP A 93 9.97 -19.23 -18.21
CA ASP A 93 8.71 -18.75 -17.64
C ASP A 93 7.48 -19.39 -18.29
N GLU A 94 7.55 -19.68 -19.59
CA GLU A 94 6.47 -20.30 -20.37
C GLU A 94 6.14 -21.74 -19.95
N GLU A 95 7.07 -22.42 -19.26
CA GLU A 95 6.87 -23.78 -18.75
C GLU A 95 6.20 -23.78 -17.36
N VAL A 96 6.10 -22.62 -16.70
CA VAL A 96 5.48 -22.51 -15.38
C VAL A 96 3.96 -22.69 -15.50
N PRO A 97 3.35 -23.65 -14.79
CA PRO A 97 1.90 -23.86 -14.83
C PRO A 97 1.16 -22.66 -14.23
N ILE A 98 0.11 -22.22 -14.92
CA ILE A 98 -0.79 -21.16 -14.45
C ILE A 98 -2.10 -21.78 -13.98
N GLN A 99 -2.45 -21.58 -12.70
CA GLN A 99 -3.75 -21.93 -12.15
C GLN A 99 -4.64 -20.68 -12.08
N CYS A 100 -5.81 -20.76 -12.70
CA CYS A 100 -6.71 -19.62 -12.80
C CYS A 100 -7.94 -19.79 -11.92
N PHE A 101 -8.28 -18.75 -11.16
CA PHE A 101 -9.46 -18.71 -10.30
C PHE A 101 -10.27 -17.44 -10.51
N VAL A 102 -11.56 -17.52 -10.17
CA VAL A 102 -12.42 -16.36 -9.95
C VAL A 102 -12.79 -16.30 -8.47
N TRP A 103 -12.61 -15.15 -7.84
CA TRP A 103 -13.14 -14.86 -6.50
C TRP A 103 -14.49 -14.14 -6.63
N ASP A 104 -15.54 -14.78 -6.13
CA ASP A 104 -16.93 -14.29 -6.18
C ASP A 104 -17.35 -13.47 -4.94
N GLY A 105 -16.46 -13.29 -3.98
CA GLY A 105 -16.76 -12.66 -2.68
C GLY A 105 -16.77 -13.65 -1.51
N GLU A 106 -16.88 -14.94 -1.79
CA GLU A 106 -17.01 -15.99 -0.77
C GLU A 106 -16.01 -17.13 -0.98
N MET A 107 -15.83 -17.58 -2.22
CA MET A 107 -14.98 -18.71 -2.55
C MET A 107 -14.22 -18.53 -3.88
N PHE A 108 -13.13 -19.30 -4.00
CA PHE A 108 -12.39 -19.43 -5.25
C PHE A 108 -13.00 -20.49 -6.14
N GLN A 109 -13.30 -20.12 -7.38
CA GLN A 109 -13.81 -21.01 -8.41
C GLN A 109 -12.74 -21.23 -9.48
N LEU A 110 -12.36 -22.48 -9.73
CA LEU A 110 -11.40 -22.81 -10.79
C LEU A 110 -11.94 -22.37 -12.16
N LYS A 111 -11.17 -21.55 -12.86
CA LYS A 111 -11.57 -20.97 -14.15
C LYS A 111 -10.43 -20.98 -15.17
N PRO A 112 -10.07 -22.15 -15.73
CA PRO A 112 -8.97 -22.27 -16.69
C PRO A 112 -9.23 -21.50 -17.99
N ASP A 113 -10.50 -21.24 -18.32
CA ASP A 113 -10.90 -20.48 -19.50
C ASP A 113 -10.41 -19.02 -19.50
N LEU A 114 -9.98 -18.47 -18.35
CA LEU A 114 -9.39 -17.12 -18.30
C LEU A 114 -8.16 -16.99 -19.20
N LEU A 115 -7.41 -18.07 -19.40
CA LEU A 115 -6.26 -18.07 -20.29
C LEU A 115 -6.62 -17.96 -21.78
N LYS A 116 -7.89 -18.08 -22.14
CA LYS A 116 -8.37 -17.89 -23.52
C LYS A 116 -8.64 -16.42 -23.84
N ASP A 117 -8.68 -15.56 -22.85
CA ASP A 117 -8.92 -14.13 -23.01
C ASP A 117 -7.65 -13.43 -23.53
N GLU A 118 -7.78 -12.70 -24.64
CA GLU A 118 -6.66 -12.02 -25.29
C GLU A 118 -6.08 -10.88 -24.45
N GLU A 119 -6.91 -10.18 -23.68
CA GLU A 119 -6.47 -9.09 -22.79
C GLU A 119 -5.67 -9.67 -21.61
N VAL A 120 -6.14 -10.77 -21.03
CA VAL A 120 -5.41 -11.50 -19.97
C VAL A 120 -4.06 -11.99 -20.48
N GLN A 121 -4.02 -12.56 -21.68
CA GLN A 121 -2.77 -13.03 -22.30
C GLN A 121 -1.80 -11.90 -22.63
N ALA A 122 -2.30 -10.71 -23.00
CA ALA A 122 -1.45 -9.55 -23.23
C ALA A 122 -0.81 -9.06 -21.92
N GLU A 123 -1.61 -8.90 -20.85
CA GLU A 123 -1.11 -8.45 -19.55
C GLU A 123 -0.12 -9.46 -18.93
N LEU A 124 -0.36 -10.77 -19.07
CA LEU A 124 0.58 -11.80 -18.61
C LEU A 124 1.96 -11.73 -19.27
N LYS A 125 2.06 -11.25 -20.51
CA LYS A 125 3.35 -11.09 -21.22
C LYS A 125 4.15 -9.90 -20.70
N GLU A 126 3.49 -8.86 -20.22
CA GLU A 126 4.13 -7.69 -19.62
C GLU A 126 4.65 -7.99 -18.20
N VAL A 127 4.21 -9.09 -17.59
CA VAL A 127 4.57 -9.51 -16.23
C VAL A 127 5.20 -10.91 -16.28
N PRO A 128 6.49 -11.02 -16.66
CA PRO A 128 7.19 -12.31 -16.66
C PRO A 128 7.25 -12.92 -15.26
N PHE A 129 7.42 -14.24 -15.17
CA PHE A 129 7.57 -14.97 -13.90
C PHE A 129 8.93 -14.70 -13.28
N THR A 130 9.97 -14.65 -14.12
CA THR A 130 11.29 -14.21 -13.71
C THR A 130 11.40 -12.70 -13.96
N PRO A 131 11.56 -11.86 -12.92
CA PRO A 131 11.62 -10.41 -13.11
C PRO A 131 12.81 -10.01 -13.99
N ASN A 132 12.53 -9.24 -15.04
CA ASN A 132 13.59 -8.58 -15.79
C ASN A 132 14.20 -7.45 -14.95
N PRO A 133 15.49 -7.11 -15.17
CA PRO A 133 16.09 -5.89 -14.62
C PRO A 133 15.19 -4.70 -14.93
N SER A 134 14.69 -4.03 -13.89
CA SER A 134 13.70 -2.97 -14.02
C SER A 134 14.22 -1.82 -14.88
N ASP A 135 13.60 -1.60 -16.04
CA ASP A 135 13.64 -0.29 -16.70
C ASP A 135 12.76 0.65 -15.87
N HIS A 136 13.40 1.48 -15.04
CA HIS A 136 12.70 2.55 -14.35
C HIS A 136 12.20 3.56 -15.39
N GLY A 137 10.95 3.37 -15.83
CA GLY A 137 10.28 4.28 -16.73
C GLY A 137 10.20 5.70 -16.17
N GLU A 138 9.79 6.66 -17.02
CA GLU A 138 9.65 8.04 -16.61
C GLU A 138 8.67 8.19 -15.45
N ILE A 139 9.06 8.94 -14.42
CA ILE A 139 8.21 9.23 -13.28
C ILE A 139 7.03 10.09 -13.77
N PRO A 140 5.77 9.63 -13.61
CA PRO A 140 4.62 10.40 -14.07
C PRO A 140 4.49 11.75 -13.34
N PRO A 141 3.81 12.75 -13.93
CA PRO A 141 3.51 14.00 -13.25
C PRO A 141 2.77 13.76 -11.92
N MET A 142 3.03 14.60 -10.90
CA MET A 142 2.49 14.42 -9.55
C MET A 142 0.95 14.35 -9.52
N ARG A 143 0.27 15.20 -10.30
CA ARG A 143 -1.19 15.16 -10.44
C ARG A 143 -1.73 13.80 -10.92
N ASP A 144 -0.98 13.11 -11.76
CA ASP A 144 -1.34 11.78 -12.27
C ASP A 144 -1.11 10.70 -11.21
N ILE A 145 -0.04 10.82 -10.42
CA ILE A 145 0.21 9.97 -9.25
C ILE A 145 -0.94 10.11 -8.24
N VAL A 146 -1.30 11.36 -7.88
CA VAL A 146 -2.41 11.65 -6.96
C VAL A 146 -3.73 11.07 -7.48
N ARG A 147 -4.04 11.31 -8.76
CA ARG A 147 -5.24 10.75 -9.40
C ARG A 147 -5.27 9.22 -9.34
N ARG A 148 -4.14 8.56 -9.61
CA ARG A 148 -4.02 7.09 -9.55
C ARG A 148 -4.25 6.58 -8.13
N ARG A 149 -3.59 7.17 -7.13
CA ARG A 149 -3.76 6.79 -5.71
C ARG A 149 -5.20 6.90 -5.25
N LEU A 150 -5.88 8.00 -5.57
CA LEU A 150 -7.30 8.18 -5.23
C LEU A 150 -8.19 7.09 -5.85
N ARG A 151 -7.91 6.69 -7.10
CA ARG A 151 -8.66 5.60 -7.77
C ARG A 151 -8.38 4.24 -7.17
N LYS A 152 -7.16 4.01 -6.69
CA LYS A 152 -6.79 2.81 -5.93
C LYS A 152 -7.31 2.80 -4.48
N ALA A 153 -7.96 3.88 -4.03
CA ALA A 153 -8.34 4.09 -2.63
C ALA A 153 -7.14 4.14 -1.66
N GLN A 154 -5.99 4.62 -2.15
CA GLN A 154 -4.78 4.79 -1.37
C GLN A 154 -4.75 6.13 -0.63
N PHE A 155 -4.04 6.16 0.50
CA PHE A 155 -3.68 7.43 1.12
C PHE A 155 -2.63 8.18 0.31
N LEU A 156 -2.79 9.50 0.29
CA LEU A 156 -1.82 10.41 -0.29
C LEU A 156 -0.69 10.66 0.71
N SER A 157 0.53 10.66 0.21
CA SER A 157 1.71 10.96 1.01
C SER A 157 1.77 12.44 1.39
N ARG A 158 2.55 12.76 2.43
CA ARG A 158 2.85 14.16 2.82
C ARG A 158 3.36 14.97 1.63
N ARG A 159 4.29 14.40 0.85
CA ARG A 159 4.87 15.02 -0.35
C ARG A 159 3.80 15.35 -1.41
N GLU A 160 2.87 14.44 -1.64
CA GLU A 160 1.79 14.64 -2.61
C GLU A 160 0.83 15.75 -2.17
N LEU A 161 0.42 15.75 -0.91
CA LEU A 161 -0.48 16.76 -0.36
C LEU A 161 0.17 18.15 -0.35
N ASP A 162 1.43 18.24 0.11
CA ASP A 162 2.19 19.48 0.15
C ASP A 162 2.42 20.03 -1.28
N TYR A 163 2.67 19.16 -2.28
CA TYR A 163 2.74 19.57 -3.68
C TYR A 163 1.40 20.15 -4.15
N MET A 164 0.30 19.42 -3.98
CA MET A 164 -1.01 19.86 -4.46
C MET A 164 -1.43 21.18 -3.81
N ALA A 165 -1.08 21.42 -2.54
CA ALA A 165 -1.34 22.67 -1.84
C ALA A 165 -0.76 23.90 -2.56
N GLY A 166 0.43 23.75 -3.17
CA GLY A 166 1.12 24.81 -3.91
C GLY A 166 0.72 24.96 -5.38
N HIS A 167 -0.09 24.03 -5.94
CA HIS A 167 -0.39 23.94 -7.37
C HIS A 167 -1.92 23.96 -7.62
N PRO A 168 -2.58 25.14 -7.53
CA PRO A 168 -4.03 25.25 -7.69
C PRO A 168 -4.53 24.83 -9.08
N GLU A 169 -3.72 24.99 -10.12
CA GLU A 169 -4.02 24.54 -11.49
C GLU A 169 -4.16 23.02 -11.58
N ASP A 170 -3.33 22.27 -10.85
CA ASP A 170 -3.38 20.82 -10.82
C ASP A 170 -4.53 20.31 -9.93
N GLN A 171 -4.89 21.04 -8.87
CA GLN A 171 -6.10 20.78 -8.11
C GLN A 171 -7.36 20.96 -8.96
N GLU A 172 -7.45 22.04 -9.74
CA GLU A 172 -8.58 22.30 -10.62
C GLU A 172 -8.66 21.25 -11.75
N TRP A 173 -7.51 20.86 -12.29
CA TRP A 173 -7.42 19.74 -13.24
C TRP A 173 -7.93 18.44 -12.59
N LEU A 174 -7.47 18.12 -11.38
CA LEU A 174 -7.84 16.90 -10.67
C LEU A 174 -9.35 16.85 -10.43
N ARG A 175 -9.94 17.96 -9.94
CA ARG A 175 -11.39 18.12 -9.72
C ARG A 175 -12.21 17.78 -10.95
N ARG A 176 -11.75 18.17 -12.16
CA ARG A 176 -12.43 17.87 -13.43
C ARG A 176 -12.23 16.43 -13.92
N LYS A 177 -11.18 15.74 -13.47
CA LYS A 177 -10.77 14.42 -13.98
C LYS A 177 -11.17 13.25 -13.07
N VAL A 178 -11.69 13.53 -11.88
CA VAL A 178 -12.12 12.50 -10.93
C VAL A 178 -13.61 12.61 -10.62
N LYS A 179 -14.20 11.50 -10.18
CA LYS A 179 -15.59 11.49 -9.69
C LYS A 179 -15.70 12.33 -8.41
N PRO A 180 -16.88 12.92 -8.11
CA PRO A 180 -17.08 13.76 -6.93
C PRO A 180 -16.61 13.13 -5.61
N ARG A 181 -16.83 11.82 -5.42
CA ARG A 181 -16.38 11.10 -4.21
C ARG A 181 -14.86 11.07 -4.03
N PHE A 182 -14.09 10.98 -5.12
CA PHE A 182 -12.63 10.98 -5.04
C PHE A 182 -12.11 12.39 -4.75
N TRP A 183 -12.79 13.40 -5.29
CA TRP A 183 -12.50 14.79 -4.95
C TRP A 183 -12.79 15.09 -3.48
N ALA A 184 -13.94 14.61 -2.96
CA ALA A 184 -14.26 14.73 -1.54
C ALA A 184 -13.20 14.06 -0.64
N ASN A 185 -12.79 12.84 -0.99
CA ASN A 185 -11.71 12.13 -0.29
C ASN A 185 -10.37 12.90 -0.33
N PHE A 186 -10.01 13.49 -1.47
CA PHE A 186 -8.83 14.34 -1.58
C PHE A 186 -8.89 15.53 -0.61
N LEU A 187 -10.03 16.24 -0.56
CA LEU A 187 -10.22 17.38 0.34
C LEU A 187 -10.14 16.96 1.81
N GLU A 188 -10.73 15.83 2.18
CA GLU A 188 -10.66 15.28 3.53
C GLU A 188 -9.20 14.99 3.95
N GLN A 189 -8.40 14.40 3.06
CA GLN A 189 -6.99 14.15 3.32
C GLN A 189 -6.18 15.46 3.46
N MET A 190 -6.48 16.48 2.65
CA MET A 190 -5.89 17.81 2.77
C MET A 190 -6.24 18.49 4.09
N GLU A 191 -7.49 18.39 4.55
CA GLU A 191 -7.92 18.95 5.84
C GLU A 191 -7.25 18.23 7.02
N ARG A 192 -7.17 16.89 6.97
CA ARG A 192 -6.45 16.09 7.97
C ARG A 192 -4.97 16.51 8.06
N ARG A 193 -4.33 16.77 6.91
CA ARG A 193 -2.96 17.28 6.84
C ARG A 193 -2.82 18.65 7.51
N GLY A 194 -3.76 19.56 7.25
CA GLY A 194 -3.80 20.88 7.88
C GLY A 194 -3.85 20.82 9.41
N ARG A 195 -4.72 19.95 9.95
CA ARG A 195 -4.83 19.71 11.40
C ARG A 195 -3.56 19.13 12.00
N ASN A 196 -2.95 18.14 11.35
CA ASN A 196 -1.71 17.54 11.84
C ASN A 196 -0.56 18.56 11.89
N ASN A 197 -0.45 19.43 10.88
CA ASN A 197 0.56 20.50 10.87
C ASN A 197 0.34 21.53 11.99
N GLN A 198 -0.92 21.80 12.38
CA GLN A 198 -1.21 22.69 13.50
C GLN A 198 -0.81 22.05 14.84
N ASN A 199 -1.11 20.75 15.01
CA ASN A 199 -0.73 20.02 16.22
C ASN A 199 0.80 19.85 16.35
N GLU A 200 1.51 19.58 15.24
CA GLU A 200 2.98 19.53 15.22
C GLU A 200 3.57 20.87 15.68
N LYS A 201 3.10 21.99 15.13
CA LYS A 201 3.55 23.34 15.51
C LYS A 201 3.25 23.68 16.97
N GLN A 202 2.05 23.33 17.45
CA GLN A 202 1.66 23.58 18.83
C GLN A 202 2.50 22.76 19.83
N GLY A 203 2.80 21.50 19.49
CA GLY A 203 3.71 20.67 20.28
C GLY A 203 5.15 21.19 20.30
N GLU A 204 5.65 21.71 19.19
CA GLU A 204 6.98 22.36 19.13
C GLU A 204 7.03 23.65 19.99
N GLU A 205 6.00 24.50 19.91
CA GLU A 205 5.88 25.72 20.73
C GLU A 205 5.77 25.41 22.24
N ASP A 206 5.08 24.33 22.62
CA ASP A 206 4.94 23.91 24.01
C ASP A 206 6.24 23.32 24.57
N VAL A 207 7.04 22.63 23.74
CA VAL A 207 8.38 22.15 24.12
C VAL A 207 9.37 23.30 24.27
N GLU A 208 9.36 24.27 23.35
CA GLU A 208 10.22 25.46 23.42
C GLU A 208 9.92 26.31 24.66
N LYS A 209 8.64 26.48 25.01
CA LYS A 209 8.23 27.14 26.27
C LYS A 209 8.61 26.33 27.52
N GLY A 210 8.57 25.00 27.46
CA GLY A 210 9.02 24.13 28.55
C GLY A 210 10.53 24.25 28.82
N GLU A 211 11.35 24.38 27.78
CA GLU A 211 12.80 24.59 27.90
C GLU A 211 13.17 26.01 28.37
N GLU A 212 12.40 27.04 27.99
CA GLU A 212 12.60 28.40 28.51
C GLU A 212 12.25 28.54 30.00
N VAL A 213 11.19 27.85 30.47
CA VAL A 213 10.82 27.85 31.90
C VAL A 213 11.89 27.16 32.75
N SER A 214 12.49 26.06 32.27
CA SER A 214 13.59 25.38 32.99
C SER A 214 14.90 26.17 33.06
N LYS A 215 15.12 27.17 32.20
CA LYS A 215 16.28 28.07 32.29
C LYS A 215 16.05 29.31 33.17
N GLY A 216 14.79 29.57 33.55
CA GLY A 216 14.41 30.71 34.40
C GLY A 216 14.61 30.47 35.91
N ASP A 217 14.77 29.22 36.35
CA ASP A 217 14.82 28.85 37.77
C ASP A 217 16.24 28.77 38.36
N GLU A 218 17.30 29.09 37.60
CA GLU A 218 18.70 29.03 38.09
C GLU A 218 19.24 30.35 38.68
N TYR A 219 18.45 31.44 38.73
CA TYR A 219 18.89 32.72 39.30
C TYR A 219 17.86 33.31 40.28
N ASN A 220 17.72 32.70 41.46
CA ASN A 220 17.20 33.42 42.64
C ASN A 220 17.59 32.71 43.94
N VAL A 221 18.84 32.87 44.37
CA VAL A 221 19.21 32.76 45.80
C VAL A 221 20.21 33.87 46.13
N GLU A 222 19.72 35.12 46.21
CA GLU A 222 20.41 36.18 46.96
C GLU A 222 19.85 36.26 48.38
N GLU A 223 20.72 35.85 49.32
CA GLU A 223 21.19 36.62 50.47
C GLU A 223 20.23 37.17 51.57
N LYS A 224 20.74 37.03 52.81
CA LYS A 224 20.39 37.65 54.12
C LYS A 224 19.40 36.84 55.00
N VAL A 225 19.59 36.71 56.33
CA VAL A 225 20.12 37.64 57.34
C VAL A 225 20.75 36.90 58.55
N HIS A 226 21.78 37.54 59.12
CA HIS A 226 22.42 37.46 60.45
C HIS A 226 21.67 36.92 61.70
N SER A 227 22.48 36.41 62.65
CA SER A 227 22.59 36.78 64.09
C SER A 227 22.34 35.65 65.12
N GLY A 228 23.31 35.42 66.02
CA GLY A 228 23.08 34.73 67.31
C GLY A 228 24.31 34.07 67.95
N TYR A 229 24.95 34.78 68.90
CA TYR A 229 25.93 34.27 69.89
C TYR A 229 25.37 33.11 70.74
N VAL A 230 26.21 32.12 71.10
CA VAL A 230 26.90 31.94 72.41
C VAL A 230 28.18 31.13 72.17
#